data_AF-A0A953C2B3-F1
#
_entry.id   AF-A0A953C2B3-F1
#
_cell.length_a   1.000
_cell.length_b   1.000
_cell.length_c   1.000
_cell.angle_alpha   90.00
_cell.angle_beta   90.00
_cell.angle_gamma   90.00
#
_symmetry.space_group_name_H-M   'P 1'
#
loop_
_entity.id
_entity.type
_entity.pdbx_description
1 polymer ?
#
loop_
_entity_poly.entity_id
_entity_poly.type
_entity_poly.pdbx_seq_one_letter_code
_entity_poly.pdbx_strand_id
1 'polypeptide(L)'
;MAKVVALRGRKRKGPPPPAWLTDEVARTEWLKLAAGLAERGILTDVTETTFAEYCSTVALIRRMDEALQSEPLMITGRDGIPKPHPLIGGRNKASAQMLQLGKRLGIIGNGDASPPKAGKGDPYSSLGIE
;
A
#
# COMPACT_ATOMS: atom_id res chain seq x y z
N MET A 1 -20.82 3.40 -20.13
CA MET A 1 -19.80 2.34 -19.94
C MET A 1 -18.42 3.01 -19.88
N ALA A 2 -17.80 3.09 -18.70
CA ALA A 2 -16.47 3.68 -18.55
C ALA A 2 -15.41 2.69 -19.07
N LYS A 3 -14.59 3.13 -20.03
CA LYS A 3 -13.52 2.33 -20.63
C LYS A 3 -12.37 2.25 -19.63
N VAL A 4 -12.11 1.06 -19.08
CA VAL A 4 -10.87 0.81 -18.31
C VAL A 4 -9.72 0.91 -19.31
N VAL A 5 -8.98 2.02 -19.26
CA VAL A 5 -7.76 2.19 -20.05
C VAL A 5 -6.72 1.25 -19.44
N ALA A 6 -6.44 0.15 -20.12
CA ALA A 6 -5.30 -0.69 -19.79
C ALA A 6 -4.04 0.16 -19.90
N LEU A 7 -3.35 0.39 -18.78
CA LEU A 7 -2.05 1.07 -18.72
C LEU A 7 -0.99 0.17 -19.39
N ARG A 8 -0.98 0.11 -20.72
CA ARG A 8 0.06 -0.58 -21.50
C ARG A 8 1.29 0.30 -21.61
N GLY A 9 2.02 0.41 -20.50
CA GLY A 9 3.40 0.91 -20.51
C GLY A 9 4.36 -0.16 -21.01
N ARG A 10 5.40 0.21 -21.76
CA ARG A 10 6.55 -0.67 -22.04
C ARG A 10 7.15 -1.10 -20.69
N LYS A 11 7.28 -2.41 -20.43
CA LYS A 11 8.05 -2.92 -19.28
C LYS A 11 9.50 -2.50 -19.45
N ARG A 12 9.92 -1.48 -18.70
CA ARG A 12 11.33 -1.08 -18.62
C ARG A 12 11.97 -1.84 -17.47
N LYS A 13 13.22 -2.26 -17.64
CA LYS A 13 13.95 -3.07 -16.65
C LYS A 13 14.59 -2.13 -15.64
N GLY A 14 14.03 -2.05 -14.43
CA GLY A 14 14.60 -1.30 -13.31
C GLY A 14 15.76 -2.04 -12.63
N PRO A 15 16.45 -1.39 -11.68
CA PRO A 15 17.45 -2.06 -10.86
C PRO A 15 16.83 -3.23 -10.07
N PRO A 16 17.55 -4.35 -9.91
CA PRO A 16 17.05 -5.49 -9.17
C PRO A 16 16.83 -5.13 -7.68
N PRO A 17 15.92 -5.82 -6.98
CA PRO A 17 15.81 -5.69 -5.53
C PRO A 17 17.13 -6.12 -4.87
N PRO A 18 17.51 -5.48 -3.75
CA PRO A 18 18.71 -5.87 -3.02
C PRO A 18 18.61 -7.31 -2.52
N ALA A 19 19.77 -7.97 -2.39
CA ALA A 19 19.84 -9.38 -2.03
C ALA A 19 19.23 -9.68 -0.65
N TRP A 20 19.29 -8.72 0.27
CA TRP A 20 18.75 -8.85 1.63
C TRP A 20 17.21 -8.70 1.69
N LEU A 21 16.56 -8.17 0.64
CA LEU A 21 15.10 -8.08 0.56
C LEU A 21 14.54 -9.43 0.10
N THR A 22 14.29 -10.33 1.05
CA THR A 22 13.95 -11.74 0.76
C THR A 22 12.46 -12.00 0.61
N ASP A 23 11.58 -11.15 1.16
CA ASP A 23 10.13 -11.30 1.06
C ASP A 23 9.65 -11.16 -0.40
N GLU A 24 8.97 -12.18 -0.93
CA GLU A 24 8.53 -12.22 -2.32
C GLU A 24 7.52 -11.13 -2.70
N VAL A 25 6.61 -10.76 -1.79
CA VAL A 25 5.64 -9.69 -2.01
C VAL A 25 6.36 -8.35 -2.08
N ALA A 26 7.32 -8.12 -1.19
CA ALA A 26 8.14 -6.91 -1.19
C ALA A 26 8.99 -6.83 -2.46
N ARG A 27 9.64 -7.92 -2.88
CA ARG A 27 10.40 -8.01 -4.14
C ARG A 27 9.52 -7.77 -5.35
N THR A 28 8.30 -8.28 -5.34
CA THR A 28 7.33 -8.06 -6.41
C THR A 28 6.95 -6.58 -6.49
N GLU A 29 6.71 -5.92 -5.35
CA GLU A 29 6.42 -4.49 -5.30
C GLU A 29 7.61 -3.64 -5.78
N TRP A 30 8.83 -4.04 -5.40
CA TRP A 30 10.05 -3.43 -5.91
C TRP A 30 10.08 -3.42 -7.43
N LEU A 31 9.90 -4.60 -8.05
CA LEU A 31 9.96 -4.76 -9.50
C LEU A 31 8.89 -3.96 -10.24
N LYS A 32 7.75 -3.66 -9.60
CA LYS A 32 6.70 -2.81 -10.20
C LYS A 32 7.14 -1.35 -10.31
N LEU A 33 7.78 -0.82 -9.27
CA LEU A 33 8.03 0.62 -9.15
C LEU A 33 9.47 1.04 -9.48
N ALA A 34 10.44 0.14 -9.33
CA ALA A 34 11.87 0.43 -9.44
C ALA A 34 12.26 1.10 -10.76
N ALA A 35 11.71 0.63 -11.89
CA ALA A 35 12.01 1.21 -13.20
C ALA A 35 11.56 2.68 -13.28
N GLY A 36 10.33 2.97 -12.87
CA GLY A 36 9.80 4.35 -12.89
C GLY A 36 10.49 5.27 -11.88
N LEU A 37 10.89 4.75 -10.71
CA LEU A 37 11.61 5.53 -9.71
C LEU A 37 13.06 5.81 -10.13
N ALA A 38 13.74 4.86 -10.76
CA ALA A 38 15.10 5.05 -11.27
C ALA A 38 15.13 6.09 -12.40
N GLU A 39 14.16 6.05 -13.32
CA GLU A 39 14.05 7.02 -14.41
C GLU A 39 13.80 8.44 -13.95
N ARG A 40 13.11 8.62 -12.82
CA ARG A 40 12.87 9.92 -12.19
C ARG A 40 14.08 10.38 -11.35
N GLY A 41 15.15 9.59 -11.26
CA GLY A 41 16.29 9.87 -10.39
C GLY A 41 15.98 9.75 -8.90
N ILE A 42 14.86 9.11 -8.55
CA ILE A 42 14.41 8.95 -7.16
C ILE A 42 15.08 7.75 -6.52
N LEU A 43 15.16 6.63 -7.23
CA LEU A 43 15.84 5.42 -6.75
C LEU A 43 17.34 5.54 -7.02
N THR A 44 18.08 5.79 -5.95
CA THR A 44 19.55 5.92 -5.91
C THR A 44 20.06 5.11 -4.71
N ASP A 45 21.37 4.96 -4.58
CA ASP A 45 21.99 4.27 -3.43
C ASP A 45 21.51 4.85 -2.07
N VAL A 46 21.24 6.17 -2.03
CA VAL A 46 20.77 6.86 -0.83
C VAL A 46 19.33 6.48 -0.46
N THR A 47 18.47 6.24 -1.45
CA THR A 47 17.03 5.96 -1.25
C THR A 47 16.70 4.47 -1.36
N GLU A 48 17.66 3.63 -1.75
CA GLU A 48 17.49 2.18 -1.92
C GLU A 48 16.86 1.53 -0.68
N THR A 49 17.45 1.78 0.49
CA THR A 49 16.97 1.22 1.77
C THR A 49 15.58 1.75 2.13
N THR A 50 15.31 3.03 1.83
CA THR A 50 13.98 3.64 2.08
C THR A 50 12.91 3.00 1.19
N PHE A 51 13.25 2.70 -0.07
CA PHE A 51 12.34 2.03 -0.99
C PHE A 51 12.13 0.56 -0.63
N ALA A 52 13.17 -0.14 -0.20
CA ALA A 52 13.03 -1.51 0.30
C ALA A 52 12.17 -1.59 1.57
N GLU A 53 12.27 -0.61 2.46
CA GLU A 53 11.39 -0.51 3.65
C GLU A 53 9.92 -0.24 3.24
N TYR A 54 9.70 0.61 2.24
CA TYR A 54 8.36 0.82 1.67
C TYR A 54 7.78 -0.51 1.16
N CYS A 55 8.54 -1.25 0.34
CA CYS A 55 8.12 -2.55 -0.17
C CYS A 55 7.85 -3.56 0.94
N SER A 56 8.68 -3.59 1.98
CA SER A 56 8.50 -4.47 3.15
C SER A 56 7.24 -4.12 3.93
N THR A 57 6.91 -2.83 4.05
CA THR A 57 5.68 -2.38 4.71
C THR A 57 4.43 -2.79 3.92
N VAL A 58 4.47 -2.73 2.59
CA VAL A 58 3.39 -3.24 1.72
C VAL A 58 3.18 -4.75 1.93
N ALA A 59 4.27 -5.52 2.00
CA ALA A 59 4.20 -6.96 2.27
C ALA A 59 3.60 -7.25 3.67
N LEU A 60 4.00 -6.48 4.68
CA LEU A 60 3.47 -6.62 6.04
C LEU A 60 1.96 -6.36 6.11
N ILE A 61 1.48 -5.30 5.46
CA ILE A 61 0.04 -4.98 5.39
C ILE A 61 -0.71 -6.14 4.75
N ARG A 62 -0.20 -6.69 3.64
CA ARG A 62 -0.82 -7.83 2.96
C ARG A 62 -0.92 -9.06 3.86
N ARG A 63 0.16 -9.42 4.56
CA ARG A 63 0.15 -10.54 5.52
C ARG A 63 -0.86 -10.34 6.65
N MET A 64 -0.97 -9.11 7.17
CA MET A 64 -1.95 -8.79 8.21
C MET A 64 -3.39 -8.84 7.69
N ASP A 65 -3.62 -8.35 6.46
CA ASP A 65 -4.94 -8.42 5.81
C ASP A 65 -5.32 -9.88 5.52
N GLU A 66 -4.38 -10.72 5.07
CA GLU A 66 -4.58 -12.17 4.87
C GLU A 66 -4.90 -12.89 6.19
N ALA A 67 -4.19 -12.57 7.28
CA ALA A 67 -4.49 -13.13 8.59
C ALA A 67 -5.86 -12.68 9.14
N LEU A 68 -6.23 -11.41 8.93
CA LEU A 68 -7.52 -10.86 9.35
C LEU A 68 -8.71 -11.41 8.57
N GLN A 69 -8.51 -12.01 7.39
CA GLN A 69 -9.59 -12.68 6.65
C GLN A 69 -10.11 -13.94 7.36
N SER A 70 -9.26 -14.60 8.15
CA SER A 70 -9.59 -15.82 8.88
C SER A 70 -9.94 -15.59 10.36
N GLU A 71 -9.82 -14.35 10.86
CA GLU A 71 -9.96 -14.01 12.28
C GLU A 71 -11.15 -13.06 12.51
N PRO A 72 -11.84 -13.14 13.66
CA PRO A 72 -12.87 -12.17 13.99
C PRO A 72 -12.26 -10.78 14.26
N LEU A 73 -12.90 -9.73 13.74
CA LEU A 73 -12.44 -8.34 13.91
C LEU A 73 -12.51 -7.84 15.35
N MET A 74 -13.37 -8.45 16.16
CA MET A 74 -13.52 -8.19 17.59
C MET A 74 -13.23 -9.47 18.36
N ILE A 75 -12.36 -9.37 19.36
CA ILE A 75 -12.02 -10.47 20.27
C ILE A 75 -12.44 -10.10 21.68
N THR A 76 -13.03 -11.05 22.39
CA THR A 76 -13.41 -10.88 23.79
C THR A 76 -12.31 -11.45 24.67
N GLY A 77 -11.71 -10.59 25.51
CA GLY A 77 -10.70 -11.00 26.47
C GLY A 77 -11.29 -11.72 27.69
N ARG A 78 -10.43 -12.12 28.62
CA ARG A 78 -10.84 -12.71 29.92
C ARG A 78 -11.71 -11.77 30.77
N ASP A 79 -11.62 -10.47 30.52
CA ASP A 79 -12.41 -9.42 31.15
C ASP A 79 -13.83 -9.29 30.60
N GLY A 80 -14.19 -10.03 29.55
CA GLY A 80 -15.52 -10.01 28.95
C GLY A 80 -15.80 -8.77 28.08
N ILE A 81 -14.83 -7.86 27.95
CA ILE A 81 -14.96 -6.63 27.17
C ILE A 81 -14.49 -6.90 25.73
N PRO A 82 -15.34 -6.73 24.70
CA PRO A 82 -14.93 -6.85 23.30
C PRO A 82 -13.90 -5.77 22.95
N LYS A 83 -12.77 -6.19 22.38
CA LYS A 83 -11.71 -5.30 21.89
C LYS A 83 -11.40 -5.60 20.42
N PRO A 84 -10.96 -4.60 19.63
CA PRO A 84 -10.52 -4.85 18.26
C PRO A 84 -9.38 -5.86 18.21
N HIS A 85 -9.34 -6.66 17.14
CA HIS A 85 -8.25 -7.60 16.92
C HIS A 85 -6.89 -6.87 16.89
N PRO A 86 -5.87 -7.32 17.64
CA PRO A 86 -4.58 -6.61 17.76
C PRO A 86 -3.90 -6.33 16.43
N LEU A 87 -4.07 -7.20 15.44
CA LEU A 87 -3.55 -7.00 14.08
C LEU A 87 -4.11 -5.75 13.40
N ILE A 88 -5.32 -5.30 13.74
CA ILE A 88 -5.88 -4.04 13.20
C ILE A 88 -4.98 -2.87 13.59
N GLY A 89 -4.54 -2.82 14.84
CA GLY A 89 -3.61 -1.79 15.32
C GLY A 89 -2.25 -1.85 14.61
N GLY A 90 -1.70 -3.05 14.43
CA GLY A 90 -0.45 -3.25 13.68
C GLY A 90 -0.58 -2.82 12.21
N ARG A 91 -1.68 -3.22 11.56
CA ARG A 91 -1.99 -2.93 10.16
C ARG A 91 -2.15 -1.43 9.91
N ASN A 92 -2.81 -0.72 10.83
CA ASN A 92 -2.95 0.73 10.75
C ASN A 92 -1.60 1.45 10.88
N LYS A 93 -0.72 1.00 11.79
CA LYS A 93 0.64 1.54 11.92
C LYS A 93 1.48 1.31 10.66
N ALA A 94 1.47 0.09 10.12
CA ALA A 94 2.14 -0.23 8.88
C ALA A 94 1.60 0.64 7.72
N SER A 95 0.28 0.83 7.64
CA SER A 95 -0.33 1.70 6.63
C SER A 95 0.15 3.16 6.74
N ALA A 96 0.24 3.71 7.95
CA ALA A 96 0.77 5.05 8.18
C ALA A 96 2.24 5.16 7.74
N GLN A 97 3.08 4.17 8.07
CA GLN A 97 4.47 4.13 7.65
C GLN A 97 4.62 4.03 6.12
N MET A 98 3.83 3.16 5.47
CA MET A 98 3.79 3.04 4.01
C MET A 98 3.45 4.39 3.35
N LEU A 99 2.46 5.11 3.88
CA LEU A 99 2.09 6.43 3.38
C LEU A 99 3.22 7.45 3.57
N GLN A 100 3.90 7.46 4.72
CA GLN A 100 5.03 8.37 4.98
C GLN A 100 6.19 8.11 4.01
N LEU A 101 6.60 6.85 3.86
CA LEU A 101 7.67 6.46 2.94
C LEU A 101 7.28 6.73 1.48
N GLY A 102 6.04 6.42 1.10
CA GLY A 102 5.52 6.67 -0.24
C GLY A 102 5.50 8.15 -0.60
N LYS A 103 5.17 9.04 0.35
CA LYS A 103 5.28 10.50 0.17
C LYS A 103 6.74 10.93 0.00
N ARG A 104 7.65 10.45 0.85
CA ARG A 104 9.09 10.77 0.78
C ARG A 104 9.70 10.37 -0.56
N LEU A 105 9.27 9.24 -1.13
CA LEU A 105 9.71 8.74 -2.42
C LEU A 105 8.92 9.32 -3.60
N GLY A 106 7.95 10.20 -3.38
CA GLY A 106 7.10 10.76 -4.44
C GLY A 106 6.34 9.69 -5.24
N ILE A 107 6.01 8.57 -4.59
CA ILE A 107 5.15 7.49 -5.12
C ILE A 107 3.69 7.91 -4.96
N ILE A 108 3.37 8.48 -3.79
CA ILE A 108 2.04 8.97 -3.46
C ILE A 108 2.09 10.49 -3.53
N GLY A 109 1.15 11.11 -4.24
CA GLY A 109 1.06 12.56 -4.34
C GLY A 109 0.91 13.22 -2.95
N ASN A 110 1.34 14.47 -2.84
CA ASN A 110 1.26 15.22 -1.58
C ASN A 110 -0.16 15.75 -1.27
N GLY A 111 -1.16 15.37 -2.08
CA GLY A 111 -2.56 15.83 -1.94
C GLY A 111 -2.94 16.96 -2.91
N ASP A 112 -2.07 17.30 -3.87
CA ASP A 112 -2.31 18.28 -4.93
C ASP A 112 -3.08 17.71 -6.14
N ALA A 113 -3.16 16.38 -6.25
CA ALA A 113 -4.11 15.74 -7.15
C ALA A 113 -5.53 15.96 -6.61
N SER A 114 -6.20 17.00 -7.11
CA SER A 114 -7.63 17.20 -6.88
C SER A 114 -8.34 15.89 -7.23
N PRO A 115 -9.13 15.28 -6.30
CA PRO A 115 -9.90 14.11 -6.64
C PRO A 115 -10.73 14.45 -7.89
N PRO A 116 -10.84 13.55 -8.89
CA PRO A 116 -11.71 13.80 -10.03
C PRO A 116 -13.06 14.22 -9.48
N LYS A 117 -13.55 15.42 -9.87
CA LYS A 117 -14.77 16.03 -9.30
C LYS A 117 -15.82 14.94 -9.16
N ALA A 118 -16.13 14.54 -7.93
CA ALA A 118 -17.18 13.58 -7.69
C ALA A 118 -18.45 14.15 -8.30
N GLY A 119 -19.05 13.44 -9.25
CA GLY A 119 -20.39 13.77 -9.71
C GLY A 119 -21.29 13.86 -8.49
N LYS A 120 -22.13 14.89 -8.42
CA LYS A 120 -23.05 15.10 -7.29
C LYS A 120 -23.95 13.87 -7.13
N GLY A 121 -23.57 12.96 -6.24
CA GLY A 121 -24.30 11.76 -5.91
C GLY A 121 -23.63 11.18 -4.68
N ASP A 122 -24.42 10.87 -3.66
CA ASP A 122 -23.91 10.23 -2.45
C ASP A 122 -23.23 8.90 -2.84
N PRO A 123 -21.91 8.74 -2.60
CA PRO A 123 -21.17 7.54 -2.98
C PRO A 123 -21.64 6.27 -2.24
N TYR A 124 -22.45 6.42 -1.18
CA TYR A 124 -22.99 5.31 -0.39
C TYR A 124 -24.46 5.01 -0.68
N SER A 125 -25.11 5.78 -1.55
CA SER A 125 -26.51 5.53 -1.97
C SER A 125 -26.72 4.15 -2.58
N SER A 126 -25.67 3.54 -3.15
CA SER A 126 -25.69 2.18 -3.69
C SER A 126 -25.62 1.07 -2.64
N LEU A 127 -25.33 1.40 -1.37
CA LEU A 127 -25.24 0.42 -0.28
C LEU A 127 -26.59 0.16 0.42
N GLY A 128 -27.65 0.89 0.04
CA GLY A 128 -29.02 0.62 0.51
C GLY A 128 -29.19 0.77 2.04
N ILE A 129 -28.37 1.60 2.67
CA ILE A 129 -28.50 1.92 4.10
C ILE A 129 -29.30 3.23 4.16
N GLU A 130 -30.61 3.13 4.37
CA GLU A 130 -31.46 4.26 4.80
C GLU A 130 -31.49 4.37 6.32
#